data_AF-I4W8Q3-F1
#
_entry.id   AF-I4W8Q3-F1
#
_cell.length_a   1.000
_cell.length_b   1.000
_cell.length_c   1.000
_cell.angle_alpha   90.00
_cell.angle_beta   90.00
_cell.angle_gamma   90.00
#
_symmetry.space_group_name_H-M   'P 1'
#
loop_
_entity.id
_entity.type
_entity.pdbx_description
1 polymer ?
#
loop_
_entity_poly.entity_id
_entity_poly.type
_entity_poly.pdbx_seq_one_letter_code
_entity_poly.pdbx_strand_id
1 'polypeptide(L)'
;MSGQIGGSSLAAAMDSLVPFEPRAKPIGDTEYRQRTERARALLRQHGGNALLLTAGASLRYFSGIPWGASERLVAMLITLDGDPLVFCPAFEKGSLDHALRIPAGLRLWEEHEDPQALVAAALAERHADSLALDPA
;
A
#
# COMPACT_ATOMS: atom_id res chain seq x y z
N MET A 1 33.74 -34.57 10.52
CA MET A 1 33.97 -33.30 9.80
C MET A 1 32.69 -32.97 9.05
N SER A 2 32.04 -31.84 9.32
CA SER A 2 30.79 -31.48 8.64
C SER A 2 31.08 -31.15 7.18
N GLY A 3 30.46 -31.88 6.23
CA GLY A 3 30.61 -31.68 4.79
C GLY A 3 29.89 -30.45 4.23
N GLN A 4 29.47 -29.51 5.10
CA GLN A 4 28.67 -28.34 4.73
C GLN A 4 29.51 -27.15 4.23
N ILE A 5 30.82 -27.11 4.52
CA ILE A 5 31.73 -26.03 4.08
C ILE A 5 32.73 -26.62 3.07
N GLY A 6 32.75 -26.08 1.85
CA GLY A 6 33.78 -26.38 0.83
C GLY A 6 33.60 -27.67 0.02
N GLY A 7 32.43 -28.32 0.08
CA GLY A 7 32.16 -29.62 -0.58
C GLY A 7 31.23 -29.60 -1.81
N SER A 8 30.66 -28.45 -2.17
CA SER A 8 29.77 -28.32 -3.33
C SER A 8 30.50 -27.68 -4.51
N SER A 9 30.37 -28.27 -5.70
CA SER A 9 30.72 -27.59 -6.94
C SER A 9 29.63 -26.58 -7.33
N LEU A 10 29.95 -25.67 -8.25
CA LEU A 10 28.96 -24.76 -8.81
C LEU A 10 27.82 -25.53 -9.50
N ALA A 11 28.16 -26.56 -10.28
CA ALA A 11 27.17 -27.40 -10.98
C ALA A 11 26.20 -28.05 -9.97
N ALA A 12 26.72 -28.65 -8.90
CA ALA A 12 25.89 -29.26 -7.86
C ALA A 12 24.99 -28.25 -7.14
N ALA A 13 25.48 -27.02 -6.92
CA ALA A 13 24.67 -25.95 -6.34
C ALA A 13 23.56 -25.49 -7.30
N MET A 14 23.87 -25.35 -8.59
CA MET A 14 22.89 -24.96 -9.62
C MET A 14 21.81 -26.02 -9.79
N ASP A 15 22.18 -27.31 -9.79
CA ASP A 15 21.22 -28.42 -9.89
C ASP A 15 20.23 -28.45 -8.71
N SER A 16 20.60 -27.83 -7.57
CA SER A 16 19.72 -27.72 -6.40
C SER A 16 18.75 -26.53 -6.45
N LEU A 17 18.92 -25.58 -7.39
CA LEU A 17 18.06 -24.41 -7.53
C LEU A 17 16.76 -24.75 -8.29
N VAL A 18 15.88 -25.50 -7.62
CA VAL A 18 14.55 -25.82 -8.13
C VAL A 18 13.49 -24.82 -7.64
N PRO A 19 12.38 -24.62 -8.38
CA PRO A 19 11.26 -23.81 -7.90
C PRO A 19 10.78 -24.27 -6.52
N PHE A 20 10.58 -23.32 -5.61
CA PHE A 20 10.10 -23.63 -4.27
C PHE A 20 8.61 -23.98 -4.28
N GLU A 21 8.28 -25.21 -3.88
CA GLU A 21 6.92 -25.72 -3.76
C GLU A 21 6.71 -26.34 -2.36
N PRO A 22 5.53 -26.12 -1.72
CA PRO A 22 4.38 -25.38 -2.23
C PRO A 22 4.50 -23.87 -2.03
N ARG A 23 4.02 -23.09 -3.00
CA ARG A 23 3.90 -21.63 -2.86
C ARG A 23 2.78 -21.25 -1.89
N ALA A 24 3.07 -20.32 -0.97
CA ALA A 24 2.06 -19.75 -0.09
C ALA A 24 0.98 -18.98 -0.88
N LYS A 25 -0.26 -18.98 -0.38
CA LYS A 25 -1.37 -18.25 -0.99
C LYS A 25 -1.12 -16.73 -0.86
N PRO A 26 -1.34 -15.94 -1.93
CA PRO A 26 -1.32 -14.49 -1.83
C PRO A 26 -2.39 -13.94 -0.89
N ILE A 27 -2.19 -12.70 -0.42
CA ILE A 27 -3.16 -11.97 0.39
C ILE A 27 -4.44 -11.75 -0.41
N GLY A 28 -5.57 -12.18 0.14
CA GLY A 28 -6.89 -12.04 -0.49
C GLY A 28 -7.62 -10.76 -0.08
N ASP A 29 -8.66 -10.41 -0.84
CA ASP A 29 -9.42 -9.17 -0.69
C ASP A 29 -10.07 -9.03 0.70
N THR A 30 -10.49 -10.15 1.31
CA THR A 30 -11.03 -10.19 2.67
C THR A 30 -10.01 -9.68 3.69
N GLU A 31 -8.74 -10.03 3.52
CA GLU A 31 -7.69 -9.62 4.46
C GLU A 31 -7.39 -8.13 4.33
N TYR A 32 -7.33 -7.58 3.11
CA TYR A 32 -7.21 -6.13 2.93
C TYR A 32 -8.34 -5.35 3.60
N ARG A 33 -9.59 -5.83 3.48
CA ARG A 33 -10.74 -5.24 4.18
C ARG A 33 -10.55 -5.27 5.70
N GLN A 34 -10.12 -6.41 6.25
CA GLN A 34 -9.85 -6.54 7.68
C GLN A 34 -8.73 -5.59 8.15
N ARG A 35 -7.69 -5.36 7.33
CA ARG A 35 -6.63 -4.40 7.62
C ARG A 35 -7.20 -2.98 7.72
N THR A 36 -8.01 -2.56 6.76
CA THR A 36 -8.67 -1.23 6.78
C THR A 36 -9.57 -1.07 8.00
N GLU A 37 -10.40 -2.06 8.32
CA GLU A 37 -11.25 -2.02 9.53
C GLU A 37 -10.44 -1.99 10.82
N ARG A 38 -9.31 -2.71 10.87
CA ARG A 38 -8.39 -2.64 12.00
C ARG A 38 -7.79 -1.25 12.17
N ALA A 39 -7.40 -0.59 11.08
CA ALA A 39 -6.91 0.79 11.11
C ALA A 39 -7.99 1.76 11.60
N ARG A 40 -9.24 1.61 11.16
CA ARG A 40 -10.38 2.41 11.66
C ARG A 40 -10.62 2.25 13.15
N ALA A 41 -10.57 1.01 13.64
CA ALA A 41 -10.71 0.74 15.08
C ALA A 41 -9.61 1.44 15.89
N LEU A 42 -8.37 1.43 15.38
CA LEU A 42 -7.24 2.13 16.01
C LEU A 42 -7.38 3.65 15.95
N LEU A 43 -7.82 4.21 14.81
CA LEU A 43 -8.12 5.65 14.69
C LEU A 43 -9.15 6.08 15.75
N ARG A 44 -10.27 5.36 15.88
CA ARG A 44 -11.28 5.62 16.91
C ARG A 44 -10.70 5.54 18.32
N GLN A 45 -9.89 4.53 18.60
CA GLN A 45 -9.24 4.36 19.92
C GLN A 45 -8.33 5.53 20.28
N HIS A 46 -7.66 6.13 19.30
CA HIS A 46 -6.73 7.25 19.48
C HIS A 46 -7.37 8.62 19.26
N GLY A 47 -8.69 8.70 19.05
CA GLY A 47 -9.41 9.96 18.82
C GLY A 47 -9.13 10.63 17.48
N GLY A 48 -8.56 9.90 16.51
CA GLY A 48 -8.32 10.38 15.15
C GLY A 48 -9.42 9.94 14.17
N ASN A 49 -9.51 10.59 13.03
CA ASN A 49 -10.52 10.28 12.01
C ASN A 49 -9.99 10.18 10.56
N ALA A 50 -8.69 10.39 10.35
CA ALA A 50 -8.03 10.16 9.07
C ALA A 50 -6.62 9.56 9.23
N LEU A 51 -6.22 8.72 8.28
CA LEU A 51 -4.87 8.15 8.15
C LEU A 51 -4.42 8.27 6.69
N LEU A 52 -3.32 8.98 6.44
CA LEU A 52 -2.69 9.08 5.11
C LEU A 52 -1.46 8.18 5.06
N LEU A 53 -1.46 7.26 4.10
CA LEU A 53 -0.42 6.26 3.87
C LEU A 53 0.30 6.54 2.56
N THR A 54 1.60 6.76 2.59
CA THR A 54 2.41 7.08 1.40
C THR A 54 2.93 5.80 0.72
N ALA A 55 3.38 5.93 -0.53
CA ALA A 55 3.95 4.81 -1.28
C ALA A 55 5.08 4.11 -0.52
N GLY A 56 5.00 2.78 -0.46
CA GLY A 56 5.92 1.96 0.34
C GLY A 56 5.22 0.74 0.93
N ALA A 57 5.82 0.19 1.99
CA ALA A 57 5.33 -1.02 2.64
C ALA A 57 3.91 -0.85 3.21
N SER A 58 3.61 0.31 3.81
CA SER A 58 2.29 0.64 4.35
C SER A 58 1.23 0.66 3.25
N LEU A 59 1.46 1.39 2.15
CA LEU A 59 0.52 1.40 1.03
C LEU A 59 0.30 -0.01 0.47
N ARG A 60 1.37 -0.79 0.26
CA ARG A 60 1.24 -2.20 -0.19
C ARG A 60 0.42 -3.03 0.79
N TYR A 61 0.62 -2.84 2.09
CA TYR A 61 -0.10 -3.58 3.13
C TYR A 61 -1.60 -3.31 3.08
N PHE A 62 -2.03 -2.09 2.83
CA PHE A 62 -3.47 -1.77 2.83
C PHE A 62 -4.15 -1.86 1.46
N SER A 63 -3.45 -1.60 0.36
CA SER A 63 -4.04 -1.50 -0.99
C SER A 63 -3.49 -2.50 -2.01
N GLY A 64 -2.38 -3.16 -1.69
CA GLY A 64 -1.67 -4.06 -2.61
C GLY A 64 -0.72 -3.38 -3.59
N ILE A 65 -0.72 -2.04 -3.68
CA ILE A 65 0.15 -1.28 -4.57
C ILE A 65 1.62 -1.47 -4.15
N PRO A 66 2.49 -2.07 -4.99
CA PRO A 66 3.84 -2.48 -4.58
C PRO A 66 4.91 -1.42 -4.86
N TRP A 67 4.52 -0.18 -5.13
CA TRP A 67 5.43 0.87 -5.59
C TRP A 67 6.27 1.43 -4.43
N GLY A 68 7.50 1.85 -4.75
CA GLY A 68 8.34 2.62 -3.84
C GLY A 68 7.97 4.10 -3.86
N ALA A 69 8.37 4.83 -2.81
CA ALA A 69 8.22 6.28 -2.76
C ALA A 69 9.06 6.97 -3.85
N SER A 70 8.50 8.05 -4.40
CA SER A 70 9.17 8.97 -5.32
C SER A 70 8.87 10.42 -4.89
N GLU A 71 9.28 11.39 -5.68
CA GLU A 71 8.89 12.79 -5.52
C GLU A 71 7.40 13.04 -5.80
N ARG A 72 6.74 12.15 -6.53
CA ARG A 72 5.31 12.26 -6.88
C ARG A 72 4.46 11.62 -5.80
N LEU A 73 3.46 12.35 -5.30
CA LEU A 73 2.55 11.82 -4.30
C LEU A 73 1.70 10.68 -4.88
N VAL A 74 1.99 9.47 -4.41
CA VAL A 74 1.07 8.34 -4.43
C VAL A 74 0.74 7.98 -2.99
N ALA A 75 -0.53 8.10 -2.62
CA ALA A 75 -0.96 7.90 -1.24
C ALA A 75 -2.38 7.33 -1.16
N MET A 76 -2.71 6.77 -0.02
CA MET A 76 -4.07 6.34 0.30
C MET A 76 -4.55 6.99 1.59
N LEU A 77 -5.74 7.59 1.55
CA LEU A 77 -6.44 8.15 2.70
C LEU A 77 -7.51 7.17 3.18
N ILE A 78 -7.39 6.73 4.42
CA ILE A 78 -8.44 6.00 5.15
C ILE A 78 -9.12 6.99 6.09
N THR A 79 -10.45 7.07 6.00
CA THR A 79 -11.30 7.75 6.99
C THR A 79 -12.17 6.73 7.74
N LEU A 80 -12.87 7.15 8.79
CA LEU A 80 -13.64 6.24 9.65
C LEU A 80 -14.72 5.43 8.91
N ASP A 81 -15.22 5.96 7.79
CA ASP A 81 -16.31 5.39 7.01
C ASP A 81 -16.07 5.55 5.49
N GLY A 82 -16.83 4.84 4.66
CA GLY A 82 -16.72 4.89 3.19
C GLY A 82 -15.58 4.03 2.60
N ASP A 83 -15.33 4.17 1.30
CA ASP A 83 -14.15 3.54 0.69
C ASP A 83 -12.91 4.42 0.88
N PRO A 84 -11.69 3.84 0.98
CA PRO A 84 -10.45 4.61 0.95
C PRO A 84 -10.34 5.45 -0.32
N LEU A 85 -9.59 6.55 -0.25
CA LEU A 85 -9.25 7.36 -1.42
C LEU A 85 -7.79 7.15 -1.80
N VAL A 86 -7.49 7.00 -3.08
CA VAL A 86 -6.12 6.86 -3.59
C VAL A 86 -5.78 8.06 -4.45
N PHE A 87 -4.67 8.72 -4.12
CA PHE A 87 -4.10 9.85 -4.84
C PHE A 87 -2.95 9.34 -5.71
N CYS A 88 -2.92 9.72 -6.98
CA CYS A 88 -1.95 9.21 -7.95
C CYS A 88 -1.84 10.15 -9.15
N PRO A 89 -0.65 10.32 -9.76
CA PRO A 89 -0.51 11.06 -11.01
C PRO A 89 -1.46 10.50 -12.09
N ALA A 90 -2.12 11.37 -12.84
CA ALA A 90 -3.13 10.99 -13.82
C ALA A 90 -2.58 10.02 -14.89
N PHE A 91 -1.33 10.24 -15.32
CA PHE A 91 -0.66 9.38 -16.30
C PHE A 91 -0.36 7.96 -15.78
N GLU A 92 -0.33 7.74 -14.46
CA GLU A 92 -0.08 6.43 -13.86
C GLU A 92 -1.36 5.60 -13.63
N LYS A 93 -2.54 6.15 -13.95
CA LYS A 93 -3.84 5.49 -13.70
C LYS A 93 -3.91 4.07 -14.28
N GLY A 94 -3.40 3.84 -15.49
CA GLY A 94 -3.41 2.50 -16.10
C GLY A 94 -2.59 1.48 -15.29
N SER A 95 -1.42 1.89 -14.80
CA SER A 95 -0.60 1.06 -13.91
C SER A 95 -1.28 0.85 -12.56
N LEU A 96 -1.94 1.88 -12.03
CA LEU A 96 -2.68 1.83 -10.77
C LEU A 96 -3.84 0.82 -10.83
N ASP A 97 -4.63 0.84 -11.90
CA ASP A 97 -5.79 -0.05 -12.08
C ASP A 97 -5.40 -1.55 -12.00
N HIS A 98 -4.18 -1.90 -12.40
CA HIS A 98 -3.66 -3.26 -12.29
C HIS A 98 -3.07 -3.60 -10.92
N ALA A 99 -2.53 -2.61 -10.21
CA ALA A 99 -1.86 -2.79 -8.93
C ALA A 99 -2.83 -2.78 -7.74
N LEU A 100 -3.92 -2.02 -7.83
CA LEU A 100 -4.88 -1.81 -6.75
C LEU A 100 -5.70 -3.09 -6.49
N ARG A 101 -5.72 -3.55 -5.23
CA ARG A 101 -6.38 -4.79 -4.79
C ARG A 101 -7.68 -4.57 -4.03
N ILE A 102 -8.06 -3.31 -3.80
CA ILE A 102 -9.24 -2.94 -3.02
C ILE A 102 -10.12 -1.96 -3.82
N PRO A 103 -11.43 -1.90 -3.55
CA PRO A 103 -12.23 -0.76 -3.95
C PRO A 103 -11.67 0.52 -3.32
N ALA A 104 -11.47 1.55 -4.13
CA ALA A 104 -11.06 2.87 -3.67
C ALA A 104 -11.56 3.94 -4.62
N GLY A 105 -11.88 5.12 -4.09
CA GLY A 105 -12.12 6.31 -4.89
C GLY A 105 -10.79 6.88 -5.38
N LEU A 106 -10.66 7.11 -6.69
CA LEU A 106 -9.44 7.70 -7.24
C LEU A 106 -9.49 9.23 -7.20
N ARG A 107 -8.36 9.84 -6.88
CA ARG A 107 -8.10 11.29 -6.92
C ARG A 107 -6.84 11.49 -7.75
N LEU A 108 -7.03 11.67 -9.05
CA LEU A 108 -5.94 11.84 -9.99
C LEU A 108 -5.52 13.31 -10.05
N TRP A 109 -4.23 13.54 -10.28
CA TRP A 109 -3.67 14.88 -10.43
C TRP A 109 -2.70 14.95 -11.61
N GLU A 110 -2.70 16.08 -12.30
CA GLU A 110 -1.76 16.41 -13.37
C GLU A 110 -0.47 17.01 -12.80
N GLU A 111 0.66 16.89 -13.51
CA GLU A 111 2.00 17.27 -13.02
C GLU A 111 2.16 18.72 -12.51
N HIS A 112 1.25 19.62 -12.90
CA HIS A 112 1.25 21.03 -12.50
C HIS A 112 0.29 21.35 -11.35
N GLU A 113 -0.52 20.38 -10.92
CA GLU A 113 -1.47 20.51 -9.84
C GLU A 113 -0.80 20.22 -8.48
N ASP A 114 -1.45 20.66 -7.41
CA ASP A 114 -1.00 20.41 -6.03
C ASP A 114 -1.72 19.17 -5.47
N PRO A 115 -1.04 18.02 -5.35
CA PRO A 115 -1.68 16.81 -4.83
C PRO A 115 -1.96 16.88 -3.32
N GLN A 116 -1.25 17.71 -2.56
CA GLN A 116 -1.55 17.96 -1.15
C GLN A 116 -2.85 18.75 -1.00
N ALA A 117 -3.14 19.69 -1.91
CA ALA A 117 -4.42 20.38 -1.94
C ALA A 117 -5.60 19.41 -2.17
N LEU A 118 -5.42 18.38 -3.00
CA LEU A 118 -6.43 17.32 -3.18
C LEU A 118 -6.65 16.50 -1.90
N VAL A 119 -5.59 16.19 -1.15
CA VAL A 119 -5.71 15.51 0.15
C VAL A 119 -6.48 16.37 1.14
N ALA A 120 -6.17 17.66 1.22
CA ALA A 120 -6.88 18.60 2.09
C ALA A 120 -8.38 18.72 1.73
N ALA A 121 -8.70 18.81 0.43
CA ALA A 121 -10.07 18.81 -0.05
C ALA A 121 -10.81 17.51 0.32
N ALA A 122 -10.17 16.36 0.15
CA ALA A 122 -10.73 15.07 0.50
C ALA A 122 -10.99 14.91 2.01
N LEU A 123 -10.12 15.46 2.87
CA LEU A 123 -10.35 15.51 4.31
C LEU A 123 -11.59 16.34 4.65
N ALA A 124 -11.73 17.52 4.03
CA ALA A 124 -12.90 18.38 4.21
C ALA A 124 -14.20 17.71 3.73
N GLU A 125 -14.19 17.07 2.54
CA GLU A 125 -15.30 16.29 1.99
C GLU A 125 -15.76 15.16 2.93
N ARG A 126 -14.83 14.61 3.72
CA ARG A 126 -15.07 13.49 4.63
C ARG A 126 -15.27 13.94 6.09
N HIS A 127 -15.31 15.25 6.34
CA HIS A 127 -15.41 15.83 7.69
C HIS A 127 -14.34 15.28 8.66
N ALA A 128 -13.14 15.05 8.14
CA ALA A 128 -12.00 14.63 8.95
C ALA A 128 -11.16 15.85 9.36
N ASP A 129 -11.00 16.05 10.66
CA ASP A 129 -10.30 17.18 11.28
C ASP A 129 -9.00 16.77 11.99
N SER A 130 -8.72 15.46 12.09
CA SER A 130 -7.52 14.90 12.74
C SER A 130 -6.86 13.87 11.82
N LEU A 131 -5.73 14.27 11.22
CA LEU A 131 -4.94 13.44 10.33
C LEU A 131 -3.74 12.80 11.06
N ALA A 132 -3.66 11.47 11.03
CA ALA A 132 -2.43 10.73 11.26
C ALA A 132 -1.67 10.54 9.93
N LEU A 133 -0.39 10.86 9.93
CA LEU A 133 0.49 10.72 8.77
C LEU A 133 1.44 9.53 8.96
N ASP A 134 1.64 8.77 7.89
CA ASP A 134 2.64 7.69 7.84
C ASP A 134 4.04 8.19 8.25
N PRO A 135 4.72 7.55 9.23
CA PRO A 135 6.05 7.96 9.65
C PRO A 135 7.18 7.46 8.74
N ALA A 136 6.86 6.63 7.73
CA ALA A 136 7.81 5.92 6.88
C ALA A 136 8.65 6.83 5.95
#